data_AF-A0A8S3FUP0-F1
#
_entry.id   AF-A0A8S3FUP0-F1
#
_cell.length_a   1.000
_cell.length_b   1.000
_cell.length_c   1.000
_cell.angle_alpha   90.00
_cell.angle_beta   90.00
_cell.angle_gamma   90.00
#
_symmetry.space_group_name_H-M   'P 1'
#
loop_
_entity.id
_entity.type
_entity.pdbx_description
1 polymer ?
#
loop_
_entity_poly.entity_id
_entity_poly.type
_entity_poly.pdbx_seq_one_letter_code
_entity_poly.pdbx_strand_id
1 'polypeptide(L)'
;MLKSLTNNIKFPNNFHFKLSSNPFECDCRLRWLRNALNRLQYPIYHDEPKCETPKALADRKITTLSNEQFVCGPILSKPDMRIFIAATGELVTLRCD
;
A
#
# COMPACT_ATOMS: atom_id res chain seq x y z
N MET A 1 -0.51 4.40 15.35
CA MET A 1 -0.90 3.11 14.74
C MET A 1 -0.50 3.12 13.27
N LEU A 2 0.04 2.02 12.73
CA LEU A 2 0.55 1.96 11.35
C LEU A 2 -0.58 1.68 10.36
N LYS A 3 -0.71 2.47 9.30
CA LYS A 3 -1.69 2.21 8.23
C LYS A 3 -1.13 1.41 7.07
N SER A 4 0.18 1.53 6.84
CA SER A 4 0.89 0.81 5.78
C SER A 4 2.33 0.60 6.21
N LEU A 5 3.02 -0.31 5.54
CA LEU A 5 4.42 -0.65 5.77
C LEU A 5 5.17 -0.56 4.44
N THR A 6 6.39 -0.02 4.46
CA THR A 6 7.25 0.05 3.28
C THR A 6 7.83 -1.34 2.98
N ASN A 7 8.05 -1.62 1.69
CA ASN A 7 8.53 -2.91 1.18
C ASN A 7 10.01 -3.24 1.49
N ASN A 8 10.65 -2.49 2.39
CA ASN A 8 12.05 -2.67 2.77
C ASN A 8 12.23 -3.46 4.07
N ILE A 9 11.11 -3.92 4.66
CA ILE A 9 11.15 -4.69 5.90
C ILE A 9 11.38 -6.16 5.57
N LYS A 10 12.48 -6.71 6.08
CA LYS A 10 12.76 -8.15 6.06
C LYS A 10 12.29 -8.76 7.38
N PHE A 11 11.62 -9.90 7.32
CA PHE A 11 11.18 -10.65 8.49
C PHE A 11 12.19 -11.78 8.77
N PRO A 12 13.11 -11.61 9.73
CA PRO A 12 13.99 -12.70 10.16
C PRO A 12 13.20 -13.79 10.89
N ASN A 13 13.61 -15.05 10.71
CA ASN A 13 12.90 -16.23 11.22
C ASN A 13 12.81 -16.32 12.76
N ASN A 14 13.62 -15.56 13.49
CA ASN A 14 13.72 -15.61 14.95
C ASN A 14 13.09 -14.40 15.67
N PHE A 15 12.30 -13.58 14.98
CA PHE A 15 11.64 -12.42 15.58
C PHE A 15 10.11 -12.52 15.49
N HIS A 16 9.44 -12.25 16.61
CA HIS A 16 7.99 -12.13 16.69
C HIS A 16 7.59 -10.67 16.43
N PHE A 17 6.85 -10.43 15.36
CA PHE A 17 6.27 -9.13 15.02
C PHE A 17 4.77 -9.14 15.27
N LYS A 18 4.27 -8.20 16.07
CA LYS A 18 2.83 -8.03 16.30
C LYS A 18 2.27 -6.95 15.39
N LEU A 19 1.42 -7.36 14.44
CA LEU A 19 0.78 -6.46 13.48
C LEU A 19 -0.74 -6.34 13.67
N SER A 20 -1.38 -7.26 14.41
CA SER A 20 -2.85 -7.41 14.56
C SER A 20 -3.65 -6.18 15.00
N SER A 21 -3.03 -5.21 15.65
CA SER A 21 -3.70 -4.01 16.16
C SER A 21 -3.45 -2.76 15.31
N ASN A 22 -3.16 -2.92 14.02
CA ASN A 22 -2.88 -1.79 13.13
C ASN A 22 -4.03 -1.58 12.12
N PRO A 23 -4.44 -0.32 11.88
CA PRO A 23 -5.53 0.06 10.98
C PRO A 23 -5.06 0.00 9.52
N PHE A 24 -4.81 -1.20 9.00
CA PHE A 24 -4.18 -1.35 7.70
C PHE A 24 -5.07 -0.90 6.55
N GLU A 25 -4.48 -0.11 5.65
CA GLU A 25 -5.02 0.26 4.36
C GLU A 25 -4.54 -0.76 3.32
N CYS A 26 -5.41 -1.72 3.00
CA CYS A 26 -5.13 -2.83 2.11
C CYS A 26 -5.30 -2.45 0.63
N ASP A 27 -4.48 -1.51 0.19
CA ASP A 27 -4.38 -1.07 -1.19
C ASP A 27 -3.20 -1.75 -1.93
N CYS A 28 -2.94 -1.34 -3.17
CA CYS A 28 -1.86 -1.91 -3.97
C CYS A 28 -0.47 -1.78 -3.33
N ARG A 29 -0.23 -0.78 -2.48
CA ARG A 29 1.05 -0.54 -1.81
C ARG A 29 1.29 -1.55 -0.69
N LEU A 30 0.24 -2.07 -0.05
CA LEU A 30 0.36 -3.06 1.01
C LEU A 30 0.41 -4.52 0.51
N ARG A 31 0.23 -4.75 -0.80
CA ARG A 31 0.25 -6.10 -1.41
C ARG A 31 1.49 -6.92 -1.10
N TRP A 32 2.66 -6.27 -0.95
CA TRP A 32 3.90 -6.98 -0.64
C TRP A 32 3.84 -7.65 0.74
N LEU A 33 3.15 -7.03 1.71
CA LEU A 33 3.06 -7.54 3.08
C LEU A 33 2.33 -8.87 3.10
N ARG A 34 1.23 -8.99 2.35
CA ARG A 34 0.52 -10.26 2.14
C ARG A 34 1.44 -11.38 1.67
N ASN A 35 2.29 -11.09 0.68
CA ASN A 35 3.25 -12.07 0.16
C ASN A 35 4.35 -12.41 1.16
N ALA A 36 4.79 -11.45 1.98
CA ALA A 36 5.79 -11.68 3.01
C ALA A 36 5.23 -12.55 4.15
N LEU A 37 4.01 -12.25 4.63
CA LEU A 37 3.35 -13.01 5.69
C LEU A 37 3.12 -14.48 5.29
N ASN A 38 2.71 -14.72 4.04
CA ASN A 38 2.51 -16.09 3.52
C ASN A 38 3.81 -16.90 3.38
N ARG A 39 4.98 -16.26 3.42
CA ARG A 39 6.29 -16.94 3.37
C ARG A 39 6.85 -17.26 4.76
N LEU A 40 6.25 -16.73 5.83
CA LEU A 40 6.72 -16.99 7.18
C LEU A 40 6.47 -18.46 7.54
N GLN A 41 7.52 -19.16 7.96
CA GLN A 41 7.43 -20.54 8.45
C GLN A 41 6.84 -20.61 9.86
N TYR A 42 6.96 -19.53 10.64
CA TYR A 42 6.36 -19.45 11.97
C TYR A 42 4.91 -18.99 11.84
N PRO A 43 3.95 -19.77 12.35
CA PRO A 43 2.56 -19.47 12.11
C PRO A 43 2.09 -18.31 12.99
N ILE A 44 1.48 -17.32 12.34
CA ILE A 44 0.87 -16.16 12.99
C ILE A 44 -0.52 -16.55 13.50
N TYR A 45 -0.64 -17.59 14.34
CA TYR A 45 -1.96 -18.19 14.63
C TYR A 45 -2.92 -17.29 15.42
N HIS A 46 -2.40 -16.34 16.21
CA HIS A 46 -3.23 -15.57 17.15
C HIS A 46 -3.26 -14.06 16.92
N ASP A 47 -2.43 -13.53 16.01
CA ASP A 47 -2.25 -12.09 15.82
C ASP A 47 -2.14 -11.73 14.32
N GLU A 48 -3.02 -12.29 13.49
CA GLU A 48 -3.03 -11.97 12.06
C GLU A 48 -3.50 -10.52 11.83
N PRO A 49 -2.75 -9.73 11.03
CA PRO A 49 -3.16 -8.39 10.68
C PRO A 49 -4.42 -8.41 9.79
N LYS A 50 -5.33 -7.47 10.08
CA LYS A 50 -6.58 -7.27 9.35
C LYS A 50 -6.60 -5.90 8.69
N CYS A 51 -7.35 -5.78 7.60
CA CYS A 51 -7.60 -4.52 6.95
C CYS A 51 -8.65 -3.70 7.70
N GLU A 52 -8.44 -2.40 7.80
CA GLU A 52 -9.46 -1.44 8.23
C GLU A 52 -10.07 -0.72 7.02
N THR A 53 -9.26 -0.44 6.01
CA THR A 53 -9.68 0.16 4.75
C THR A 53 -9.10 -0.62 3.56
N PRO A 54 -9.72 -0.56 2.37
CA PRO A 54 -11.03 0.03 2.08
C PRO A 54 -12.20 -0.74 2.74
N LYS A 55 -13.38 -0.12 2.84
CA LYS A 55 -14.59 -0.71 3.47
C LYS A 55 -14.94 -2.11 2.95
N ALA A 56 -14.67 -2.38 1.66
CA ALA A 56 -14.91 -3.68 1.04
C ALA A 56 -14.00 -4.81 1.60
N LEU A 57 -12.86 -4.45 2.18
CA LEU A 57 -11.88 -5.39 2.75
C LEU A 57 -11.82 -5.32 4.28
N ALA A 58 -12.60 -4.46 4.92
CA ALA A 58 -12.61 -4.29 6.37
C ALA A 58 -12.79 -5.63 7.11
N ASP A 59 -12.06 -5.80 8.20
CA ASP A 59 -12.01 -6.99 9.06
C ASP A 59 -11.48 -8.28 8.41
N ARG A 60 -11.15 -8.25 7.12
CA ARG A 60 -10.51 -9.39 6.46
C ARG A 60 -9.02 -9.44 6.80
N LYS A 61 -8.54 -10.66 7.04
CA LYS A 61 -7.11 -10.95 7.27
C LYS A 61 -6.30 -10.70 6.01
N ILE A 62 -5.16 -10.04 6.13
CA ILE A 62 -4.28 -9.73 4.99
C ILE A 62 -3.85 -11.01 4.24
N THR A 63 -3.65 -12.12 4.96
CA THR A 63 -3.22 -13.43 4.43
C THR A 63 -4.30 -14.11 3.57
N THR A 64 -5.59 -13.83 3.80
CA THR A 64 -6.71 -14.47 3.08
C THR A 64 -7.15 -13.73 1.82
N LEU A 65 -6.55 -12.57 1.55
CA LEU A 65 -6.84 -11.77 0.36
C LEU A 65 -6.02 -12.24 -0.84
N SER A 66 -6.62 -12.17 -2.03
CA SER A 66 -5.91 -12.37 -3.29
C SER A 66 -5.14 -11.11 -3.68
N ASN A 67 -4.11 -11.24 -4.52
CA ASN A 67 -3.28 -10.10 -4.93
C ASN A 67 -4.08 -9.04 -5.71
N GLU A 68 -5.14 -9.46 -6.40
CA GLU A 68 -6.01 -8.65 -7.24
C GLU A 68 -6.96 -7.77 -6.41
N GLN A 69 -7.17 -8.10 -5.13
CA GLN A 69 -7.98 -7.29 -4.22
C GLN A 69 -7.21 -6.07 -3.69
N PHE A 70 -5.88 -6.09 -3.74
CA PHE A 70 -5.03 -4.96 -3.38
C PHE A 70 -4.90 -4.00 -4.56
N VAL A 71 -5.92 -3.15 -4.73
CA VAL A 71 -5.99 -2.15 -5.79
C VAL A 71 -5.72 -0.76 -5.23
N CYS A 72 -5.03 0.07 -5.99
CA CYS A 72 -5.02 1.49 -5.77
C CYS A 72 -6.12 2.12 -6.64
N GLY A 73 -6.76 3.18 -6.14
CA GLY A 73 -7.62 4.00 -6.97
C GLY A 73 -6.86 4.53 -8.19
N PRO A 74 -7.56 5.00 -9.24
CA PRO A 74 -6.89 5.73 -10.30
C PRO A 74 -6.05 6.83 -9.67
N ILE A 75 -4.81 7.00 -10.15
CA ILE A 75 -4.08 8.24 -9.87
C ILE A 75 -4.90 9.33 -10.54
N LEU A 76 -5.75 9.99 -9.76
CA LEU A 76 -6.38 11.23 -10.13
C LEU A 76 -5.27 12.27 -10.08
N SER A 77 -4.32 12.20 -11.00
CA SER A 77 -3.49 13.36 -11.30
C SER A 77 -4.49 14.45 -11.65
N LYS A 78 -4.65 15.43 -10.76
CA LYS A 78 -5.35 16.64 -11.16
C LYS A 78 -4.52 17.17 -12.31
N PRO A 79 -5.02 17.16 -13.56
CA PRO A 79 -4.21 17.63 -14.66
C PRO A 79 -3.80 19.06 -14.31
N ASP A 80 -2.51 19.38 -14.47
CA ASP A 80 -2.08 20.77 -14.34
C ASP A 80 -2.76 21.56 -15.46
N MET A 81 -3.83 22.28 -15.12
CA MET A 81 -4.63 23.04 -16.08
C MET A 81 -3.99 24.40 -16.42
N ARG A 82 -2.72 24.61 -16.06
CA ARG A 82 -2.00 25.83 -16.40
C ARG A 82 -1.77 25.90 -17.91
N ILE A 83 -2.27 26.96 -18.50
CA ILE A 83 -2.00 27.32 -19.89
C ILE A 83 -0.71 28.14 -19.90
N PHE A 84 0.28 27.67 -20.65
CA PHE A 84 1.51 28.41 -20.89
C PHE A 84 1.48 28.97 -22.31
N ILE A 85 1.59 30.29 -22.42
CA ILE A 85 1.74 30.98 -23.71
C ILE A 85 3.22 31.36 -23.80
N ALA A 86 3.86 30.98 -24.90
CA ALA A 86 5.26 31.28 -25.16
C ALA A 86 5.50 31.62 -26.63
N ALA A 87 6.41 32.56 -26.87
CA ALA A 87 6.89 32.92 -28.18
C ALA A 87 8.03 31.99 -28.65
N THR A 88 8.35 32.06 -29.93
CA THR A 88 9.46 31.29 -30.51
C THR A 88 10.78 31.65 -29.82
N GLY A 89 11.43 30.65 -29.22
CA GLY A 89 12.71 30.80 -28.51
C GLY A 89 12.59 30.88 -26.98
N GLU A 90 11.39 30.95 -26.43
CA GLU A 90 11.18 30.93 -24.97
C GLU A 90 11.20 29.50 -24.39
N LEU A 91 11.79 29.35 -23.20
CA LEU A 91 11.84 28.09 -22.45
C LEU A 91 10.65 28.01 -21.49
N VAL A 92 9.82 26.99 -21.65
CA VAL A 92 8.70 26.69 -20.75
C VAL A 92 8.98 25.40 -19.99
N THR A 93 8.70 25.39 -18.68
CA THR A 93 8.80 24.20 -17.82
C THR A 93 7.42 23.70 -17.44
N LEU A 94 7.08 22.50 -17.89
CA LEU A 94 5.89 21.78 -17.45
C LEU A 94 6.23 20.97 -16.21
N ARG A 95 5.36 21.03 -15.19
CA ARG A 95 5.49 20.19 -13.99
C ARG A 95 4.32 19.21 -13.91
N CYS A 96 4.63 17.99 -13.51
CA CYS A 96 3.62 17.02 -13.09
C CYS A 96 3.73 16.91 -11.56
N ASP A 97 2.63 17.16 -10.85
CA ASP A 97 2.49 16.88 -9.42
C ASP A 97 1.98 15.44 -9.21
#